data_AF-A0A7K2Q0X6-F1
#
_entry.id   AF-A0A7K2Q0X6-F1
#
_cell.length_a   1.000
_cell.length_b   1.000
_cell.length_c   1.000
_cell.angle_alpha   90.00
_cell.angle_beta   90.00
_cell.angle_gamma   90.00
#
_symmetry.space_group_name_H-M   'P 1'
#
loop_
_entity.id
_entity.type
_entity.pdbx_description
1 polymer ?
#
loop_
_entity_poly.entity_id
_entity_poly.type
_entity_poly.pdbx_seq_one_letter_code
_entity_poly.pdbx_strand_id
1 'polypeptide(L)'
;MARGLADMFDGARLRQARAAAEDGRGISAEGLARRIDATKSQVLAYENGLVRPDPRRIRDLAQALGIDPLQLSDTSRSQVWTLADLRRARGLRAADVSRALSLSLRTYRRLENEGIVPAHKFNLLSELAELFAITAGEVEEHLCRAPLLAQRLDEVREPLSCLLSFYLQPKNLDKPDPGDDEIVALAGLYRRSPLTIARIVGHEIARLRGMRRRQAKFDAAANYGATAEEQAKGQAAAQAEGRKIREVIDALPQNLDTFFRCMLPLEAWRAIALFHALRPLGGWLSTEQLNATSEQLAMIPAQLLERRTTGKGAAMAEYRISEQGAKHCAAYRPWYDACYPAVQAFVQVNERALAGHMQQSDLHDLLAQSEAVLFSFDGLLCRLFGRNLQTVSERLLSGAQSLQLVLPLQTPTDPVGMLRALVRHGTPGQINQLDQLLTQFETEAARHVAPLPGVSQLLRALADSPRRLAVVTDHATDAVNIFLERLPTDIPPGRIAVFGRPDDPELMKPNPHGLAQATAALKAPHARVLLMGESIADALAAQTAGIPFIGIAATTRQARMLRDAGASRTVASVRTITAVVREQQAGA
;
A
#
# COMPACT_ATOMS: atom_id res chain seq x y z
N MET A 1 10.76 45.41 16.97
CA MET A 1 10.24 44.48 18.00
C MET A 1 11.22 43.33 18.14
N ALA A 2 11.74 43.08 19.35
CA ALA A 2 12.73 42.04 19.62
C ALA A 2 12.12 40.62 19.52
N ARG A 3 11.78 40.17 18.31
CA ARG A 3 11.47 38.76 18.04
C ARG A 3 12.79 38.01 17.95
N GLY A 4 13.19 37.29 19.01
CA GLY A 4 14.41 36.48 18.92
C GLY A 4 15.02 35.96 20.21
N LEU A 5 14.59 36.43 21.38
CA LEU A 5 15.00 35.84 22.65
C LEU A 5 14.18 34.57 22.92
N ALA A 6 14.68 33.71 23.81
CA ALA A 6 13.96 32.51 24.22
C ALA A 6 12.70 32.89 25.02
N ASP A 7 11.63 33.24 24.30
CA ASP A 7 10.33 33.61 24.87
C ASP A 7 9.75 32.49 25.75
N MET A 8 10.25 31.26 25.57
CA MET A 8 9.86 30.08 26.32
C MET A 8 10.60 29.94 27.65
N PHE A 9 11.68 30.69 27.88
CA PHE A 9 12.44 30.64 29.14
C PHE A 9 11.59 31.15 30.32
N ASP A 10 11.62 30.41 31.43
CA ASP A 10 10.88 30.73 32.66
C ASP A 10 11.86 30.98 33.82
N GLY A 11 11.90 32.25 34.26
CA GLY A 11 12.74 32.67 35.37
C GLY A 11 12.39 32.03 36.71
N ALA A 12 11.11 31.68 36.93
CA ALA A 12 10.68 30.98 38.14
C ALA A 12 11.25 29.56 38.18
N ARG A 13 11.25 28.87 37.03
CA ARG A 13 11.89 27.55 36.88
C ARG A 13 13.40 27.62 37.09
N LEU A 14 14.08 28.66 36.60
CA LEU A 14 15.50 28.88 36.91
C LEU A 14 15.72 29.00 38.42
N ARG A 15 14.91 29.80 39.12
CA ARG A 15 15.01 29.97 40.57
C ARG A 15 14.78 28.66 41.33
N GLN A 16 13.77 27.89 40.92
CA GLN A 16 13.46 26.57 41.49
C GLN A 16 14.59 25.58 41.26
N ALA A 17 15.09 25.46 40.02
CA ALA A 17 16.23 24.62 39.69
C ALA A 17 17.48 25.01 40.48
N ARG A 18 17.71 26.32 40.66
CA ARG A 18 18.81 26.83 41.48
C ARG A 18 18.69 26.43 42.95
N ALA A 19 17.48 26.48 43.51
CA ALA A 19 17.21 26.05 44.88
C ALA A 19 17.33 24.53 45.07
N ALA A 20 17.01 23.74 44.05
CA ALA A 20 17.09 22.28 44.08
C ALA A 20 18.48 21.70 43.73
N ALA A 21 19.39 22.52 43.19
CA ALA A 21 20.73 22.11 42.78
C ALA A 21 21.58 21.59 43.97
N GLU A 22 22.66 20.86 43.66
CA GLU A 22 23.60 20.31 44.66
C GLU A 22 22.91 19.44 45.72
N ASP A 23 22.11 18.46 45.29
CA ASP A 23 21.35 17.55 46.15
C ASP A 23 20.45 18.29 47.16
N GLY A 24 19.86 19.41 46.74
CA GLY A 24 18.97 20.23 47.56
C GLY A 24 19.67 21.24 48.47
N ARG A 25 21.01 21.36 48.43
CA ARG A 25 21.73 22.43 49.16
C ARG A 25 21.49 23.81 48.54
N GLY A 26 21.16 23.84 47.26
CA GLY A 26 20.91 25.04 46.48
C GLY A 26 22.20 25.83 46.20
N ILE A 27 22.28 26.44 45.01
CA ILE A 27 23.40 27.31 44.65
C ILE A 27 22.96 28.78 44.80
N SER A 28 23.81 29.66 45.31
CA SER A 28 23.48 31.09 45.36
C SER A 28 23.46 31.71 43.95
N ALA A 29 22.72 32.80 43.74
CA ALA A 29 22.72 33.51 42.45
C ALA A 29 24.14 33.96 42.03
N GLU A 30 24.98 34.30 43.02
CA GLU A 30 26.38 34.65 42.80
C GLU A 30 27.26 33.44 42.48
N GLY A 31 26.99 32.29 43.12
CA GLY A 31 27.65 31.03 42.83
C GLY A 31 27.35 30.55 41.41
N LEU A 32 26.07 30.64 40.99
CA LEU A 32 25.67 30.32 39.63
C LEU A 32 26.31 31.27 38.62
N ALA A 33 26.29 32.59 38.90
CA ALA A 33 26.90 33.61 38.05
C ALA A 33 28.40 33.32 37.79
N ARG A 34 29.15 32.88 38.81
CA ARG A 34 30.55 32.47 38.65
C ARG A 34 30.72 31.25 37.73
N ARG A 35 29.82 30.26 37.77
CA ARG A 35 29.90 29.05 36.94
C ARG A 35 29.65 29.32 35.45
N ILE A 36 28.87 30.34 35.14
CA ILE A 36 28.49 30.68 33.76
C ILE A 36 29.20 31.93 33.23
N ASP A 37 30.18 32.49 33.94
CA ASP A 37 30.85 33.75 33.56
C ASP A 37 29.82 34.87 33.30
N ALA A 38 29.04 35.19 34.33
CA ALA A 38 28.02 36.24 34.34
C ALA A 38 28.04 37.02 35.67
N THR A 39 27.27 38.10 35.76
CA THR A 39 27.10 38.84 37.03
C THR A 39 25.90 38.33 37.83
N LYS A 40 25.95 38.49 39.16
CA LYS A 40 24.81 38.18 40.06
C LYS A 40 23.53 38.90 39.61
N SER A 41 23.65 40.17 39.22
CA SER A 41 22.52 40.97 38.74
C SER A 41 21.91 40.42 37.45
N GLN A 42 22.72 39.87 36.54
CA GLN A 42 22.22 39.20 35.33
C GLN A 42 21.40 37.94 35.68
N VAL A 43 21.89 37.10 36.59
CA VAL A 43 21.15 35.90 37.03
C VAL A 43 19.82 36.29 37.68
N LEU A 44 19.81 37.29 38.56
CA LEU A 44 18.57 37.79 39.18
C LEU A 44 17.62 38.42 38.15
N ALA A 45 18.14 39.08 37.12
CA ALA A 45 17.33 39.61 36.03
C ALA A 45 16.67 38.49 35.22
N TYR A 46 17.36 37.36 35.01
CA TYR A 46 16.76 36.17 34.38
C TYR A 46 15.67 35.56 35.25
N GLU A 47 15.91 35.36 36.54
CA GLU A 47 14.92 34.77 37.47
C GLU A 47 13.64 35.61 37.61
N ASN A 48 13.77 36.93 37.58
CA ASN A 48 12.64 37.85 37.66
C ASN A 48 11.97 38.11 36.30
N GLY A 49 12.46 37.48 35.22
CA GLY A 49 11.92 37.68 33.87
C GLY A 49 12.18 39.06 33.27
N LEU A 50 13.09 39.85 33.85
CA LEU A 50 13.46 41.19 33.36
C LEU A 50 14.28 41.11 32.06
N VAL A 51 15.09 40.06 31.93
CA VAL A 51 15.90 39.77 30.73
C VAL A 51 15.71 38.31 30.38
N ARG A 52 15.64 37.98 29.08
CA ARG A 52 15.63 36.59 28.61
C ARG A 52 17.03 36.21 28.12
N PRO A 53 17.60 35.08 28.58
CA PRO A 53 18.90 34.63 28.12
C PRO A 53 18.86 34.23 26.64
N ASP A 54 19.99 34.40 25.95
CA ASP A 54 20.17 33.81 24.62
C ASP A 54 20.29 32.26 24.72
N PRO A 55 20.15 31.52 23.60
CA PRO A 55 20.19 30.06 23.63
C PRO A 55 21.50 29.49 24.21
N ARG A 56 22.65 30.11 23.92
CA ARG A 56 23.94 29.65 24.47
C ARG A 56 23.91 29.76 25.99
N ARG A 57 23.43 30.90 26.50
CA ARG A 57 23.32 31.17 27.93
C ARG A 57 22.34 30.20 28.63
N ILE A 58 21.26 29.79 27.99
CA ILE A 58 20.36 28.74 28.51
C ILE A 58 21.11 27.42 28.71
N ARG A 59 21.95 27.05 27.73
CA ARG A 59 22.76 25.83 27.81
C ARG A 59 23.77 25.90 28.94
N ASP A 60 24.46 27.04 29.09
CA ASP A 60 25.42 27.26 30.18
C ASP A 60 24.73 27.14 31.56
N LEU A 61 23.55 27.74 31.72
CA LEU A 61 22.73 27.66 32.94
C LEU A 61 22.33 26.22 33.26
N ALA A 62 21.81 25.49 32.27
CA ALA A 62 21.38 24.10 32.42
C ALA A 62 22.56 23.19 32.80
N GLN A 63 23.71 23.35 32.14
CA GLN A 63 24.92 22.59 32.44
C GLN A 63 25.47 22.89 33.84
N ALA A 64 25.48 24.16 34.27
CA ALA A 64 25.94 24.56 35.60
C ALA A 64 25.05 24.02 36.74
N LEU A 65 23.79 23.71 36.43
CA LEU A 65 22.77 23.16 37.33
C LEU A 65 22.60 21.63 37.20
N GLY A 66 23.21 21.00 36.19
CA GLY A 66 23.11 19.55 35.95
C GLY A 66 21.73 19.08 35.47
N ILE A 67 21.00 19.93 34.74
CA ILE A 67 19.63 19.65 34.27
C ILE A 67 19.50 19.73 32.74
N ASP A 68 18.40 19.20 32.19
CA ASP A 68 18.07 19.37 30.78
C ASP A 68 17.61 20.83 30.49
N PRO A 69 18.08 21.49 29.41
CA PRO A 69 17.67 22.85 29.05
C PRO A 69 16.15 23.08 28.98
N LEU A 70 15.36 22.07 28.57
CA LEU A 70 13.89 22.19 28.52
C LEU A 70 13.27 22.41 29.91
N GLN A 71 13.93 21.98 30.98
CA GLN A 71 13.46 22.20 32.35
C GLN A 71 13.49 23.68 32.74
N LEU A 72 14.27 24.52 32.02
CA LEU A 72 14.29 25.97 32.19
C LEU A 72 13.21 26.70 31.37
N SER A 73 12.38 25.96 30.61
CA SER A 73 11.36 26.52 29.74
C SER A 73 9.95 26.24 30.26
N ASP A 74 8.99 27.13 29.98
CA ASP A 74 7.56 26.90 30.22
C ASP A 74 6.98 25.96 29.14
N THR A 75 6.91 24.67 29.48
CA THR A 75 6.44 23.62 28.58
C THR A 75 4.90 23.55 28.47
N SER A 76 4.15 24.38 29.22
CA SER A 76 2.67 24.38 29.16
C SER A 76 2.13 24.72 27.76
N ARG A 77 2.90 25.45 26.96
CA ARG A 77 2.57 25.83 25.58
C ARG A 77 3.39 25.09 24.51
N SER A 78 4.06 23.99 24.88
CA SER A 78 4.94 23.23 23.97
C SER A 78 4.25 22.77 22.69
N GLN A 79 2.94 22.51 22.75
CA GLN A 79 2.13 22.09 21.60
C GLN A 79 2.01 23.13 20.48
N VAL A 80 2.28 24.41 20.74
CA VAL A 80 2.23 25.47 19.71
C VAL A 80 3.63 25.92 19.26
N TRP A 81 4.69 25.30 19.79
CA TRP A 81 6.05 25.70 19.48
C TRP A 81 6.41 25.44 18.02
N THR A 82 7.10 26.40 17.41
CA THR A 82 7.79 26.17 16.14
C THR A 82 9.09 25.39 16.38
N LEU A 83 9.70 24.86 15.31
CA LEU A 83 11.02 24.23 15.41
C LEU A 83 12.09 25.20 15.97
N ALA A 84 11.99 26.49 15.63
CA ALA A 84 12.89 27.51 16.15
C ALA A 84 12.73 27.72 17.66
N ASP A 85 11.50 27.59 18.19
CA ASP A 85 11.24 27.73 19.63
C ASP A 85 11.77 26.52 20.39
N LEU A 86 11.52 25.30 19.90
CA LEU A 86 12.12 24.08 20.45
C LEU A 86 13.65 24.17 20.46
N ARG A 87 14.25 24.61 19.34
CA ARG A 87 15.71 24.79 19.25
C ARG A 87 16.23 25.77 20.30
N ARG A 88 15.57 26.93 20.46
CA ARG A 88 15.97 27.93 21.47
C ARG A 88 15.81 27.40 22.89
N ALA A 89 14.73 26.67 23.19
CA ALA A 89 14.46 26.04 24.48
C ALA A 89 15.51 24.97 24.83
N ARG A 90 16.01 24.24 23.82
CA ARG A 90 17.16 23.32 23.93
C ARG A 90 18.51 24.03 24.06
N GLY A 91 18.54 25.37 24.09
CA GLY A 91 19.75 26.16 24.20
C GLY A 91 20.64 26.13 22.96
N LEU A 92 20.09 25.80 21.78
CA LEU A 92 20.82 25.67 20.53
C LEU A 92 20.68 26.92 19.65
N ARG A 93 21.79 27.41 19.08
CA ARG A 93 21.73 28.43 18.02
C ARG A 93 21.52 27.74 16.68
N ALA A 94 20.95 28.47 15.72
CA ALA A 94 20.80 27.95 14.35
C ALA A 94 22.13 27.47 13.75
N ALA A 95 23.25 28.16 14.04
CA ALA A 95 24.58 27.76 13.61
C ALA A 95 25.06 26.44 14.24
N ASP A 96 24.63 26.13 15.47
CA ASP A 96 25.01 24.88 16.14
C ASP A 96 24.32 23.68 15.46
N VAL A 97 23.03 23.81 15.17
CA VAL A 97 22.26 22.78 14.43
C VAL A 97 22.75 22.64 12.99
N SER A 98 23.01 23.76 12.32
CA SER A 98 23.59 23.79 10.97
C SER A 98 24.89 23.00 10.89
N ARG A 99 25.78 23.14 11.89
CA ARG A 99 27.04 22.39 11.98
C ARG A 99 26.80 20.91 12.24
N ALA A 100 25.93 20.58 13.20
CA ALA A 100 25.63 19.19 13.55
C ALA A 100 25.06 18.39 12.36
N LEU A 101 24.18 19.01 11.57
CA LEU A 101 23.50 18.37 10.44
C LEU A 101 24.24 18.52 9.10
N SER A 102 25.42 19.17 9.10
CA SER A 102 26.17 19.52 7.88
C SER A 102 25.29 20.23 6.83
N LEU A 103 24.53 21.23 7.28
CA LEU A 103 23.70 22.09 6.44
C LEU A 103 24.30 23.49 6.35
N SER A 104 24.00 24.21 5.26
CA SER A 104 24.24 25.66 5.25
C SER A 104 23.25 26.36 6.17
N LEU A 105 23.67 27.48 6.79
CA LEU A 105 22.79 28.27 7.66
C LEU A 105 21.55 28.77 6.92
N ARG A 106 21.69 29.08 5.61
CA ARG A 106 20.57 29.48 4.74
C ARG A 106 19.56 28.34 4.58
N THR A 107 20.04 27.12 4.36
CA THR A 107 19.19 25.93 4.24
C THR A 107 18.45 25.64 5.55
N TYR A 108 19.16 25.69 6.68
CA TYR A 108 18.55 25.45 7.98
C TYR A 108 17.50 26.51 8.35
N ARG A 109 17.77 27.80 8.11
CA ARG A 109 16.78 28.87 8.38
C ARG A 109 15.50 28.70 7.56
N ARG A 110 15.62 28.26 6.31
CA ARG A 110 14.48 27.97 5.45
C ARG A 110 13.69 26.76 5.93
N LEU A 111 14.35 25.72 6.44
CA LEU A 111 13.65 24.62 7.13
C LEU A 111 12.83 25.15 8.31
N GLU A 112 13.40 25.99 9.19
CA GLU A 112 12.67 26.52 10.35
C GLU A 112 11.54 27.46 9.98
N ASN A 113 11.74 28.32 8.97
CA ASN A 113 10.79 29.37 8.63
C ASN A 113 9.70 28.89 7.67
N GLU A 114 10.05 28.04 6.71
CA GLU A 114 9.16 27.61 5.63
C GLU A 114 8.84 26.11 5.68
N GLY A 115 9.45 25.32 6.57
CA GLY A 115 9.22 23.87 6.64
C GLY A 115 9.84 23.07 5.49
N ILE A 116 10.73 23.66 4.68
CA ILE A 116 11.33 23.01 3.50
C ILE A 116 12.49 22.11 3.90
N VAL A 117 12.34 20.82 3.59
CA VAL A 117 13.44 19.84 3.65
C VAL A 117 14.24 19.87 2.33
N PRO A 118 15.57 20.01 2.38
CA PRO A 118 16.41 19.98 1.19
C PRO A 118 16.40 18.60 0.53
N ALA A 119 16.25 18.57 -0.80
CA ALA A 119 16.02 17.36 -1.58
C ALA A 119 17.15 16.30 -1.53
N HIS A 120 18.32 16.62 -1.00
CA HIS A 120 19.47 15.69 -0.89
C HIS A 120 19.66 15.14 0.53
N LYS A 121 18.85 15.57 1.52
CA LYS A 121 18.96 15.14 2.93
C LYS A 121 17.73 14.35 3.35
N PHE A 122 17.71 13.09 2.96
CA PHE A 122 16.55 12.20 3.12
C PHE A 122 16.33 11.75 4.58
N ASN A 123 17.40 11.68 5.37
CA ASN A 123 17.34 11.31 6.79
C ASN A 123 17.16 12.51 7.73
N LEU A 124 16.96 13.72 7.20
CA LEU A 124 17.00 14.94 8.00
C LEU A 124 16.01 14.93 9.17
N LEU A 125 14.80 14.39 8.96
CA LEU A 125 13.79 14.28 10.02
C LEU A 125 14.28 13.39 11.17
N SER A 126 14.94 12.27 10.87
CA SER A 126 15.54 11.38 11.87
C SER A 126 16.75 12.02 12.57
N GLU A 127 17.62 12.69 11.81
CA GLU A 127 18.77 13.42 12.39
C GLU A 127 18.33 14.55 13.33
N LEU A 128 17.24 15.26 12.98
CA LEU A 128 16.64 16.29 13.84
C LEU A 128 16.01 15.68 15.09
N ALA A 129 15.29 14.56 14.93
CA ALA A 129 14.66 13.83 16.03
C ALA A 129 15.70 13.41 17.07
N GLU A 130 16.82 12.82 16.62
CA GLU A 130 17.96 12.47 17.47
C GLU A 130 18.59 13.70 18.13
N LEU A 131 18.86 14.76 17.36
CA LEU A 131 19.50 15.97 17.88
C LEU A 131 18.66 16.68 18.95
N PHE A 132 17.33 16.68 18.79
CA PHE A 132 16.41 17.32 19.74
C PHE A 132 15.87 16.36 20.80
N ALA A 133 16.26 15.08 20.76
CA ALA A 133 15.76 14.00 21.60
C ALA A 133 14.21 13.96 21.65
N ILE A 134 13.61 13.96 20.45
CA ILE A 134 12.16 13.82 20.21
C ILE A 134 11.95 12.79 19.11
N THR A 135 10.70 12.45 18.81
CA THR A 135 10.34 11.56 17.69
C THR A 135 10.32 12.32 16.37
N ALA A 136 10.48 11.60 15.24
CA ALA A 136 10.34 12.21 13.92
C ALA A 136 8.93 12.75 13.64
N GLY A 137 7.91 12.16 14.29
CA GLY A 137 6.54 12.69 14.24
C GLY A 137 6.43 14.06 14.90
N GLU A 138 7.06 14.26 16.05
CA GLU A 138 7.11 15.57 16.70
C GLU A 138 7.90 16.60 15.86
N VAL A 139 8.96 16.18 15.17
CA VAL A 139 9.67 17.06 14.22
C VAL A 139 8.73 17.51 13.09
N GLU A 140 7.98 16.59 12.49
CA GLU A 140 6.97 16.89 11.46
C GLU A 140 5.94 17.90 11.98
N GLU A 141 5.41 17.70 13.18
CA GLU A 141 4.48 18.63 13.81
C GLU A 141 5.06 20.03 13.98
N HIS A 142 6.32 20.15 14.40
CA HIS A 142 6.99 21.44 14.51
C HIS A 142 7.23 22.10 13.15
N LEU A 143 7.49 21.33 12.09
CA LEU A 143 7.63 21.83 10.72
C LEU A 143 6.29 22.29 10.12
N CYS A 144 5.18 21.62 10.47
CA CYS A 144 3.82 22.04 10.12
C CYS A 144 3.43 23.38 10.78
N ARG A 145 4.18 23.83 11.79
CA ARG A 145 4.00 25.12 12.45
C ARG A 145 5.00 26.17 11.96
N ALA A 146 5.73 25.91 10.88
CA ALA A 146 6.70 26.85 10.35
C ALA A 146 6.01 28.19 9.98
N PRO A 147 6.55 29.35 10.43
CA PRO A 147 5.87 30.64 10.34
C PRO A 147 5.38 31.07 8.96
N LEU A 148 6.09 30.68 7.89
CA LEU A 148 5.79 31.04 6.50
C LEU A 148 5.11 29.90 5.73
N LEU A 149 4.79 28.78 6.38
CA LEU A 149 4.17 27.64 5.70
C LEU A 149 2.80 28.01 5.12
N ALA A 150 1.91 28.60 5.92
CA ALA A 150 0.57 28.95 5.49
C ALA A 150 0.58 29.90 4.29
N GLN A 151 1.40 30.96 4.36
CA GLN A 151 1.58 31.90 3.25
C GLN A 151 2.05 31.20 1.97
N ARG A 152 3.07 30.34 2.07
CA ARG A 152 3.58 29.62 0.91
C ARG A 152 2.55 28.65 0.33
N LEU A 153 1.76 27.99 1.17
CA LEU A 153 0.69 27.10 0.70
C LEU A 153 -0.41 27.88 -0.01
N ASP A 154 -0.70 29.11 0.40
CA ASP A 154 -1.62 30.00 -0.31
C ASP A 154 -1.04 30.47 -1.66
N GLU A 155 0.25 30.80 -1.71
CA GLU A 155 0.97 31.10 -2.96
C GLU A 155 0.98 29.91 -3.95
N VAL A 156 0.90 28.67 -3.46
CA VAL A 156 0.77 27.48 -4.31
C VAL A 156 -0.62 27.37 -4.95
N ARG A 157 -1.67 27.88 -4.31
CA ARG A 157 -3.06 27.63 -4.74
C ARG A 157 -3.36 28.22 -6.12
N GLU A 158 -2.85 29.41 -6.40
CA GLU A 158 -3.08 30.10 -7.68
C GLU A 158 -2.50 29.33 -8.88
N PRO A 159 -1.17 29.06 -8.97
CA PRO A 159 -0.60 28.34 -10.11
C PRO A 159 -1.20 26.93 -10.23
N LEU A 160 -1.48 26.26 -9.12
CA LEU A 160 -2.14 24.97 -9.14
C LEU A 160 -3.56 25.05 -9.72
N SER A 161 -4.34 26.07 -9.34
CA SER A 161 -5.70 26.29 -9.86
C SER A 161 -5.70 26.58 -11.36
N CYS A 162 -4.80 27.46 -11.83
CA CYS A 162 -4.64 27.77 -13.25
C CYS A 162 -4.32 26.50 -14.06
N LEU A 163 -3.34 25.73 -13.59
CA LEU A 163 -2.92 24.50 -14.24
C LEU A 163 -4.02 23.43 -14.26
N LEU A 164 -4.70 23.21 -13.13
CA LEU A 164 -5.83 22.27 -13.06
C LEU A 164 -7.00 22.71 -13.95
N SER A 165 -7.29 24.02 -14.00
CA SER A 165 -8.34 24.58 -14.85
C SER A 165 -8.07 24.27 -16.33
N PHE A 166 -6.83 24.44 -16.79
CA PHE A 166 -6.41 24.14 -18.16
C PHE A 166 -6.43 22.64 -18.50
N TYR A 167 -5.75 21.81 -17.70
CA TYR A 167 -5.60 20.39 -18.02
C TYR A 167 -6.85 19.54 -17.74
N LEU A 168 -7.79 20.02 -16.92
CA LEU A 168 -9.05 19.32 -16.67
C LEU A 168 -10.18 19.74 -17.63
N GLN A 169 -9.89 20.57 -18.64
CA GLN A 169 -10.85 20.87 -19.70
C GLN A 169 -11.26 19.60 -20.46
N PRO A 170 -12.52 19.48 -20.88
CA PRO A 170 -12.95 18.39 -21.75
C PRO A 170 -12.07 18.29 -23.00
N LYS A 171 -11.74 17.05 -23.41
CA LYS A 171 -10.91 16.72 -24.60
C LYS A 171 -9.42 17.06 -24.49
N ASN A 172 -8.97 17.78 -23.46
CA ASN A 172 -7.54 17.89 -23.17
C ASN A 172 -7.04 16.55 -22.61
N LEU A 173 -6.14 15.88 -23.34
CA LEU A 173 -5.50 14.62 -22.92
C LEU A 173 -4.01 14.81 -22.59
N ASP A 174 -3.50 16.01 -22.76
CA ASP A 174 -2.10 16.34 -22.55
C ASP A 174 -1.74 16.22 -21.07
N LYS A 175 -0.43 16.14 -20.82
CA LYS A 175 0.17 16.13 -19.50
C LYS A 175 0.92 17.45 -19.29
N PRO A 176 1.00 17.94 -18.04
CA PRO A 176 1.81 19.10 -17.71
C PRO A 176 3.25 18.97 -18.23
N ASP A 177 3.71 20.01 -18.92
CA ASP A 177 5.09 20.09 -19.36
C ASP A 177 5.95 20.66 -18.22
N PRO A 178 7.18 20.16 -17.99
CA PRO A 178 8.10 20.74 -17.02
C PRO A 178 8.42 22.23 -17.27
N GLY A 179 8.21 22.73 -18.50
CA GLY A 179 8.39 24.12 -18.89
C GLY A 179 7.14 25.00 -18.72
N ASP A 180 5.99 24.46 -18.33
CA ASP A 180 4.79 25.26 -18.04
C ASP A 180 5.11 26.28 -16.92
N ASP A 181 4.70 27.54 -17.10
CA ASP A 181 5.01 28.62 -16.15
C ASP A 181 4.51 28.30 -14.74
N GLU A 182 3.31 27.71 -14.62
CA GLU A 182 2.75 27.25 -13.35
C GLU A 182 3.56 26.11 -12.73
N ILE A 183 4.09 25.18 -13.53
CA ILE A 183 4.96 24.10 -13.03
C ILE A 183 6.28 24.69 -12.52
N VAL A 184 6.87 25.65 -13.24
CA VAL A 184 8.09 26.34 -12.82
C VAL A 184 7.87 27.12 -11.53
N ALA A 185 6.73 27.81 -11.39
CA ALA A 185 6.35 28.50 -10.17
C ALA A 185 6.21 27.53 -8.98
N LEU A 186 5.46 26.44 -9.16
CA LEU A 186 5.29 25.39 -8.15
C LEU A 186 6.63 24.75 -7.76
N ALA A 187 7.51 24.49 -8.72
CA ALA A 187 8.86 23.98 -8.49
C ALA A 187 9.71 24.93 -7.64
N GLY A 188 9.58 26.24 -7.86
CA GLY A 188 10.19 27.29 -7.05
C GLY A 188 9.71 27.29 -5.60
N LEU A 189 8.40 27.18 -5.38
CA LEU A 189 7.76 27.17 -4.06
C LEU A 189 8.13 25.91 -3.25
N TYR A 190 8.06 24.73 -3.87
CA TYR A 190 8.41 23.46 -3.21
C TYR A 190 9.91 23.15 -3.18
N ARG A 191 10.73 23.92 -3.92
CA ARG A 191 12.17 23.66 -4.11
C ARG A 191 12.42 22.23 -4.60
N ARG A 192 11.71 21.85 -5.65
CA ARG A 192 11.85 20.57 -6.36
C ARG A 192 12.07 20.85 -7.85
N SER A 193 12.50 19.84 -8.60
CA SER A 193 12.68 20.04 -10.04
C SER A 193 11.31 20.17 -10.73
N PRO A 194 11.20 21.01 -11.78
CA PRO A 194 9.96 21.12 -12.57
C PRO A 194 9.46 19.77 -13.08
N LEU A 195 10.37 18.88 -13.50
CA LEU A 195 10.03 17.52 -13.92
C LEU A 195 9.35 16.68 -12.81
N THR A 196 9.79 16.82 -11.55
CA THR A 196 9.18 16.09 -10.42
C THR A 196 7.75 16.59 -10.18
N ILE A 197 7.57 17.92 -10.19
CA ILE A 197 6.26 18.55 -10.02
C ILE A 197 5.32 18.14 -11.16
N ALA A 198 5.76 18.26 -12.42
CA ALA A 198 4.97 17.88 -13.59
C ALA A 198 4.50 16.42 -13.55
N ARG A 199 5.38 15.50 -13.11
CA ARG A 199 5.03 14.08 -12.96
C ARG A 199 3.94 13.84 -11.92
N ILE A 200 4.06 14.42 -10.73
CA ILE A 200 3.08 14.24 -9.64
C ILE A 200 1.76 14.92 -10.00
N VAL A 201 1.82 16.17 -10.47
CA VAL A 201 0.61 16.92 -10.85
C VAL A 201 -0.07 16.28 -12.06
N GLY A 202 0.67 15.76 -13.04
CA GLY A 202 0.13 14.99 -14.15
C GLY A 202 -0.59 13.71 -13.70
N HIS A 203 -0.09 13.05 -12.65
CA HIS A 203 -0.80 11.93 -12.02
C HIS A 203 -2.13 12.39 -11.39
N GLU A 204 -2.12 13.47 -10.61
CA GLU A 204 -3.34 14.01 -10.00
C GLU A 204 -4.36 14.48 -11.03
N ILE A 205 -3.93 15.08 -12.15
CA ILE A 205 -4.82 15.42 -13.27
C ILE A 205 -5.47 14.16 -13.83
N ALA A 206 -4.71 13.09 -14.08
CA ALA A 206 -5.28 11.84 -14.58
C ALA A 206 -6.29 11.24 -13.60
N ARG A 207 -6.00 11.28 -12.30
CA ARG A 207 -6.91 10.86 -11.23
C ARG A 207 -8.20 11.70 -11.21
N LEU A 208 -8.07 13.02 -11.26
CA LEU A 208 -9.19 13.97 -11.27
C LEU A 208 -10.05 13.85 -12.54
N ARG A 209 -9.45 13.61 -13.72
CA ARG A 209 -10.19 13.28 -14.96
C ARG A 209 -11.03 12.01 -14.75
N GLY A 210 -10.48 10.99 -14.12
CA GLY A 210 -11.20 9.77 -13.76
C GLY A 210 -12.39 10.03 -12.81
N MET A 211 -12.21 10.91 -11.82
CA MET A 211 -13.27 11.34 -10.90
C MET A 211 -14.36 12.13 -11.63
N ARG A 212 -14.00 13.13 -12.46
CA ARG A 212 -14.95 13.91 -13.27
C ARG A 212 -15.74 13.02 -14.24
N ARG A 213 -15.11 12.00 -14.83
CA ARG A 213 -15.81 11.02 -15.67
C ARG A 213 -16.84 10.22 -14.89
N ARG A 214 -16.55 9.83 -13.64
CA ARG A 214 -17.53 9.15 -12.78
C ARG A 214 -18.66 10.10 -12.38
N GLN A 215 -18.33 11.33 -12.00
CA GLN A 215 -19.32 12.36 -11.68
C GLN A 215 -20.28 12.59 -12.85
N ALA A 216 -19.77 12.77 -14.07
CA ALA A 216 -20.60 12.95 -15.27
C ALA A 216 -21.53 11.76 -15.55
N LYS A 217 -21.14 10.53 -15.19
CA LYS A 217 -22.04 9.36 -15.26
C LYS A 217 -23.17 9.43 -14.23
N PHE A 218 -22.86 9.88 -13.02
CA PHE A 218 -23.87 10.11 -11.99
C PHE A 218 -24.80 11.27 -12.36
N ASP A 219 -24.28 12.35 -12.95
CA ASP A 219 -25.09 13.45 -13.49
C ASP A 219 -26.02 12.97 -14.60
N ALA A 220 -25.53 12.10 -15.50
CA ALA A 220 -26.38 11.49 -16.52
C ALA A 220 -27.50 10.63 -15.91
N ALA A 221 -27.20 9.82 -14.89
CA ALA A 221 -28.22 9.07 -14.16
C ALA A 221 -29.21 9.98 -13.42
N ALA A 222 -28.73 11.11 -12.87
CA ALA A 222 -29.56 12.11 -12.20
C ALA A 222 -30.55 12.78 -13.17
N ASN A 223 -30.12 13.06 -14.39
CA ASN A 223 -30.93 13.78 -15.38
C ASN A 223 -31.80 12.86 -16.24
N TYR A 224 -31.38 11.61 -16.46
CA TYR A 224 -31.99 10.70 -17.43
C TYR A 224 -32.32 9.31 -16.87
N GLY A 225 -32.28 9.12 -15.54
CA GLY A 225 -32.72 7.87 -14.89
C GLY A 225 -34.17 7.53 -15.21
N ALA A 226 -34.49 6.23 -15.34
CA ALA A 226 -35.81 5.78 -15.77
C ALA A 226 -36.89 5.96 -14.69
N THR A 227 -36.46 6.05 -13.42
CA THR A 227 -37.34 6.25 -12.27
C THR A 227 -36.88 7.43 -11.43
N ALA A 228 -37.80 8.01 -10.65
CA ALA A 228 -37.47 9.07 -9.69
C ALA A 228 -36.44 8.62 -8.63
N GLU A 229 -36.47 7.34 -8.25
CA GLU A 229 -35.50 6.77 -7.31
C GLU A 229 -34.09 6.70 -7.91
N GLU A 230 -33.97 6.28 -9.18
CA GLU A 230 -32.68 6.28 -9.90
C GLU A 230 -32.11 7.69 -10.06
N GLN A 231 -32.96 8.66 -10.40
CA GLN A 231 -32.56 10.06 -10.54
C GLN A 231 -32.07 10.62 -9.18
N ALA A 232 -32.80 10.37 -8.09
CA ALA A 232 -32.39 10.78 -6.75
C ALA A 232 -31.05 10.14 -6.32
N LYS A 233 -30.87 8.84 -6.58
CA LYS A 233 -29.59 8.13 -6.34
C LYS A 233 -28.45 8.73 -7.17
N GLY A 234 -28.70 9.01 -8.45
CA GLY A 234 -27.75 9.67 -9.35
C GLY A 234 -27.32 11.04 -8.82
N GLN A 235 -28.27 11.86 -8.38
CA GLN A 235 -28.00 13.20 -7.84
C GLN A 235 -27.17 13.14 -6.56
N ALA A 236 -27.53 12.26 -5.61
CA ALA A 236 -26.78 12.08 -4.37
C ALA A 236 -25.34 11.60 -4.66
N ALA A 237 -25.17 10.65 -5.58
CA ALA A 237 -23.85 10.15 -5.99
C ALA A 237 -23.01 11.22 -6.69
N ALA A 238 -23.61 12.03 -7.57
CA ALA A 238 -22.93 13.14 -8.24
C ALA A 238 -22.44 14.21 -7.25
N GLN A 239 -23.29 14.60 -6.30
CA GLN A 239 -22.92 15.55 -5.24
C GLN A 239 -21.79 15.00 -4.36
N ALA A 240 -21.88 13.72 -3.98
CA ALA A 240 -20.85 13.06 -3.19
C ALA A 240 -19.51 12.99 -3.94
N GLU A 241 -19.51 12.65 -5.23
CA GLU A 241 -18.28 12.64 -6.03
C GLU A 241 -17.72 14.06 -6.23
N GLY A 242 -18.58 15.06 -6.46
CA GLY A 242 -18.19 16.46 -6.55
C GLY A 242 -17.56 17.01 -5.26
N ARG A 243 -18.06 16.61 -4.08
CA ARG A 243 -17.41 16.92 -2.78
C ARG A 243 -16.01 16.33 -2.70
N LYS A 244 -15.85 15.04 -3.03
CA LYS A 244 -14.53 14.37 -3.04
C LYS A 244 -13.54 15.05 -3.97
N ILE A 245 -13.98 15.51 -5.15
CA ILE A 245 -13.11 16.23 -6.09
C ILE A 245 -12.58 17.51 -5.45
N ARG A 246 -13.45 18.31 -4.81
CA ARG A 246 -13.03 19.54 -4.11
C ARG A 246 -12.07 19.24 -2.97
N GLU A 247 -12.39 18.27 -2.11
CA GLU A 247 -11.52 17.85 -1.01
C GLU A 247 -10.11 17.45 -1.49
N VAL A 248 -10.02 16.73 -2.61
CA VAL A 248 -8.73 16.37 -3.22
C VAL A 248 -7.96 17.60 -3.67
N ILE A 249 -8.61 18.55 -4.35
CA ILE A 249 -7.97 19.77 -4.85
C ILE A 249 -7.52 20.66 -3.68
N ASP A 250 -8.39 20.87 -2.69
CA ASP A 250 -8.14 21.75 -1.56
C ASP A 250 -6.99 21.26 -0.66
N ALA A 251 -6.87 19.94 -0.51
CA ALA A 251 -5.81 19.29 0.26
C ALA A 251 -4.49 19.11 -0.51
N LEU A 252 -4.49 19.24 -1.84
CA LEU A 252 -3.33 18.96 -2.68
C LEU A 252 -2.07 19.78 -2.29
N PRO A 253 -2.15 21.09 -2.01
CA PRO A 253 -0.98 21.87 -1.59
C PRO A 253 -0.30 21.31 -0.33
N GLN A 254 -1.08 20.96 0.69
CA GLN A 254 -0.58 20.40 1.96
C GLN A 254 -0.04 18.98 1.77
N ASN A 255 -0.71 18.16 0.94
CA ASN A 255 -0.28 16.80 0.68
C ASN A 255 1.06 16.77 -0.07
N LEU A 256 1.25 17.64 -1.07
CA LEU A 256 2.53 17.81 -1.79
C LEU A 256 3.65 18.21 -0.84
N ASP A 257 3.39 19.19 0.03
CA ASP A 257 4.35 19.65 1.04
C ASP A 257 4.79 18.52 1.98
N THR A 258 3.81 17.78 2.51
CA THR A 258 4.05 16.63 3.41
C THR A 258 4.84 15.54 2.70
N PHE A 259 4.47 15.19 1.46
CA PHE A 259 5.22 14.23 0.67
C PHE A 259 6.65 14.68 0.43
N PHE A 260 6.89 15.94 0.06
CA PHE A 260 8.24 16.42 -0.21
C PHE A 260 9.12 16.47 1.03
N ARG A 261 8.56 16.58 2.25
CA ARG A 261 9.32 16.41 3.50
C ARG A 261 9.80 14.98 3.72
N CYS A 262 9.00 13.98 3.33
CA CYS A 262 9.30 12.56 3.54
C CYS A 262 9.70 11.81 2.26
N MET A 263 9.93 12.53 1.16
CA MET A 263 10.24 11.94 -0.14
C MET A 263 11.58 11.22 -0.10
N LEU A 264 11.55 9.94 -0.45
CA LEU A 264 12.71 9.07 -0.55
C LEU A 264 13.36 9.19 -1.94
N PRO A 265 14.69 9.05 -2.03
CA PRO A 265 15.38 8.94 -3.30
C PRO A 265 15.05 7.62 -3.99
N LEU A 266 15.33 7.54 -5.29
CA LEU A 266 15.05 6.36 -6.12
C LEU A 266 15.48 5.04 -5.47
N GLU A 267 16.72 4.95 -5.00
CA GLU A 267 17.26 3.69 -4.43
C GLU A 267 16.58 3.28 -3.13
N ALA A 268 16.30 4.24 -2.24
CA ALA A 268 15.58 3.99 -0.99
C ALA A 268 14.11 3.60 -1.26
N TRP A 269 13.46 4.29 -2.21
CA TRP A 269 12.11 3.93 -2.64
C TRP A 269 12.06 2.53 -3.27
N ARG A 270 13.05 2.19 -4.12
CA ARG A 270 13.17 0.88 -4.75
C ARG A 270 13.18 -0.25 -3.71
N ALA A 271 13.98 -0.10 -2.66
CA ALA A 271 14.06 -1.08 -1.58
C ALA A 271 12.76 -1.15 -0.77
N ILE A 272 12.24 -0.03 -0.28
CA ILE A 272 11.02 -0.05 0.55
C ILE A 272 9.77 -0.51 -0.23
N ALA A 273 9.67 -0.19 -1.52
CA ALA A 273 8.59 -0.65 -2.38
C ALA A 273 8.62 -2.17 -2.56
N LEU A 274 9.82 -2.77 -2.64
CA LEU A 274 9.98 -4.22 -2.68
C LEU A 274 9.62 -4.86 -1.33
N PHE A 275 10.07 -4.30 -0.20
CA PHE A 275 9.63 -4.79 1.12
C PHE A 275 8.12 -4.72 1.29
N HIS A 276 7.48 -3.63 0.84
CA HIS A 276 6.04 -3.46 0.90
C HIS A 276 5.32 -4.53 0.06
N ALA A 277 5.81 -4.82 -1.14
CA ALA A 277 5.27 -5.88 -1.99
C ALA A 277 5.43 -7.27 -1.37
N LEU A 278 6.55 -7.53 -0.69
CA LEU A 278 6.87 -8.80 -0.04
C LEU A 278 6.31 -8.94 1.38
N ARG A 279 5.72 -7.88 1.94
CA ARG A 279 5.10 -7.88 3.28
C ARG A 279 4.19 -9.09 3.52
N PRO A 280 3.36 -9.54 2.55
CA PRO A 280 2.55 -10.74 2.73
C PRO A 280 3.35 -11.99 3.03
N LEU A 281 4.62 -12.12 2.62
CA LEU A 281 5.47 -13.27 2.96
C LEU A 281 5.89 -13.30 4.45
N GLY A 282 5.80 -12.17 5.16
CA GLY A 282 6.05 -12.08 6.60
C GLY A 282 7.50 -12.30 7.04
N GLY A 283 8.44 -12.38 6.09
CA GLY A 283 9.85 -12.66 6.34
C GLY A 283 10.70 -11.42 6.60
N TRP A 284 11.87 -11.67 7.18
CA TRP A 284 12.99 -10.73 7.21
C TRP A 284 13.87 -11.00 5.98
N LEU A 285 14.36 -9.93 5.33
CA LEU A 285 15.15 -10.03 4.10
C LEU A 285 16.56 -9.49 4.33
N SER A 286 17.55 -10.18 3.76
CA SER A 286 18.94 -9.71 3.71
C SER A 286 19.13 -8.68 2.58
N THR A 287 20.23 -7.93 2.63
CA THR A 287 20.67 -7.02 1.56
C THR A 287 20.82 -7.72 0.21
N GLU A 288 21.30 -8.96 0.22
CA GLU A 288 21.48 -9.80 -0.98
C GLU A 288 20.13 -10.12 -1.63
N GLN A 289 19.14 -10.57 -0.84
CA GLN A 289 17.79 -10.87 -1.34
C GLN A 289 17.09 -9.64 -1.92
N LEU A 290 17.39 -8.45 -1.39
CA LEU A 290 16.82 -7.19 -1.84
C LEU A 290 17.54 -6.59 -3.06
N ASN A 291 18.68 -7.16 -3.44
CA ASN A 291 19.61 -6.55 -4.38
C ASN A 291 19.88 -5.07 -4.02
N ALA A 292 20.19 -4.82 -2.75
CA ALA A 292 20.40 -3.50 -2.16
C ALA A 292 21.66 -3.46 -1.29
N THR A 293 22.36 -2.34 -1.27
CA THR A 293 23.53 -2.14 -0.40
C THR A 293 23.13 -1.65 0.99
N SER A 294 23.98 -1.86 2.00
CA SER A 294 23.77 -1.30 3.34
C SER A 294 23.67 0.23 3.34
N GLU A 295 24.39 0.90 2.44
CA GLU A 295 24.32 2.35 2.26
C GLU A 295 22.94 2.79 1.73
N GLN A 296 22.39 2.08 0.75
CA GLN A 296 21.06 2.37 0.22
C GLN A 296 19.97 2.19 1.29
N LEU A 297 20.08 1.16 2.13
CA LEU A 297 19.16 0.96 3.24
C LEU A 297 19.32 2.01 4.34
N ALA A 298 20.54 2.52 4.55
CA ALA A 298 20.79 3.61 5.49
C ALA A 298 20.16 4.95 5.05
N MET A 299 19.79 5.11 3.77
CA MET A 299 19.05 6.28 3.28
C MET A 299 17.54 6.23 3.62
N ILE A 300 17.07 5.11 4.16
CA ILE A 300 15.67 4.95 4.57
C ILE A 300 15.57 5.35 6.05
N PRO A 301 14.67 6.29 6.41
CA PRO A 301 14.46 6.66 7.80
C PRO A 301 14.18 5.44 8.68
N ALA A 302 14.85 5.34 9.83
CA ALA A 302 14.82 4.17 10.69
C ALA A 302 13.42 3.75 11.13
N GLN A 303 12.48 4.68 11.22
CA GLN A 303 11.08 4.38 11.55
C GLN A 303 10.32 3.60 10.46
N LEU A 304 10.80 3.59 9.21
CA LEU A 304 10.15 2.90 8.08
C LEU A 304 10.62 1.45 7.92
N LEU A 305 11.74 1.07 8.54
CA LEU A 305 12.30 -0.27 8.49
C LEU A 305 12.65 -0.77 9.89
N GLU A 306 12.28 -2.01 10.17
CA GLU A 306 12.80 -2.75 11.31
C GLU A 306 14.10 -3.45 10.91
N ARG A 307 15.07 -3.50 11.82
CA ARG A 307 16.36 -4.16 11.62
C ARG A 307 16.61 -5.14 12.76
N ARG A 308 17.08 -6.34 12.43
CA ARG A 308 17.62 -7.32 13.39
C ARG A 308 19.00 -7.80 12.94
N THR A 309 19.79 -8.31 13.88
CA THR A 309 21.07 -8.95 13.58
C THR A 309 20.96 -10.44 13.89
N THR A 310 21.20 -11.28 12.90
CA THR A 310 21.20 -12.74 13.04
C THR A 310 22.65 -13.22 13.20
N GLY A 311 23.17 -13.14 14.44
CA GLY A 311 24.52 -13.63 14.81
C GLY A 311 25.54 -12.54 15.20
N LYS A 312 26.79 -12.94 15.42
CA LYS A 312 27.90 -12.04 15.80
C LYS A 312 28.52 -11.35 14.58
N GLY A 313 27.82 -10.37 14.01
CA GLY A 313 28.40 -9.49 12.97
C GLY A 313 27.39 -8.63 12.23
N ALA A 314 27.77 -7.40 11.88
CA ALA A 314 26.93 -6.45 11.13
C ALA A 314 26.61 -6.91 9.68
N ALA A 315 27.34 -7.91 9.17
CA ALA A 315 27.16 -8.48 7.82
C ALA A 315 25.92 -9.38 7.69
N MET A 316 25.29 -9.79 8.79
CA MET A 316 24.03 -10.56 8.81
C MET A 316 22.89 -9.71 9.39
N ALA A 317 22.76 -8.49 8.90
CA ALA A 317 21.59 -7.66 9.20
C ALA A 317 20.44 -8.05 8.28
N GLU A 318 19.29 -8.33 8.87
CA GLU A 318 18.06 -8.53 8.13
C GLU A 318 17.07 -7.42 8.45
N TYR A 319 16.22 -7.15 7.47
CA TYR A 319 15.34 -6.00 7.47
C TYR A 319 13.91 -6.41 7.15
N ARG A 320 12.95 -5.62 7.63
CA ARG A 320 11.54 -5.76 7.31
C ARG A 320 10.90 -4.37 7.28
N ILE A 321 9.87 -4.18 6.46
CA ILE A 321 9.09 -2.94 6.52
C ILE A 321 8.32 -2.83 7.84
N SER A 322 8.42 -1.68 8.49
CA SER A 322 7.64 -1.39 9.70
C SER A 322 6.17 -1.09 9.33
N GLU A 323 5.30 -1.00 10.33
CA GLU A 323 3.91 -0.54 10.10
C GLU A 323 3.88 0.88 9.52
N GLN A 324 4.74 1.79 10.00
CA GLN A 324 4.84 3.15 9.48
C GLN A 324 5.36 3.18 8.04
N GLY A 325 6.35 2.33 7.71
CA GLY A 325 6.83 2.13 6.35
C GLY A 325 5.72 1.66 5.41
N ALA A 326 4.87 0.74 5.88
CA ALA A 326 3.74 0.24 5.10
C ALA A 326 2.68 1.34 4.87
N LYS A 327 2.36 2.14 5.89
CA LYS A 327 1.45 3.30 5.76
C LYS A 327 2.01 4.33 4.78
N HIS A 328 3.31 4.64 4.86
CA HIS A 328 3.99 5.54 3.93
C HIS A 328 3.89 5.06 2.48
N CYS A 329 4.18 3.77 2.25
CA CYS A 329 4.04 3.17 0.92
C CYS A 329 2.59 3.26 0.42
N ALA A 330 1.61 2.88 1.24
CA ALA A 330 0.21 2.91 0.86
C ALA A 330 -0.28 4.34 0.51
N ALA A 331 0.19 5.35 1.25
CA ALA A 331 -0.19 6.75 1.03
C ALA A 331 0.43 7.34 -0.25
N TYR A 332 1.72 7.07 -0.50
CA TYR A 332 2.48 7.81 -1.51
C TYR A 332 2.94 7.00 -2.73
N ARG A 333 2.63 5.69 -2.79
CA ARG A 333 2.91 4.82 -3.95
C ARG A 333 2.61 5.50 -5.29
N PRO A 334 1.41 6.12 -5.51
CA PRO A 334 1.09 6.67 -6.83
C PRO A 334 2.01 7.82 -7.25
N TRP A 335 2.46 8.64 -6.29
CA TRP A 335 3.35 9.77 -6.54
C TRP A 335 4.80 9.32 -6.74
N TYR A 336 5.25 8.31 -6.01
CA TYR A 336 6.53 7.68 -6.28
C TYR A 336 6.55 6.97 -7.63
N ASP A 337 5.50 6.24 -8.00
CA ASP A 337 5.43 5.57 -9.32
C ASP A 337 5.41 6.62 -10.46
N ALA A 338 4.80 7.80 -10.24
CA ALA A 338 4.89 8.92 -11.17
C ALA A 338 6.33 9.49 -11.28
N CYS A 339 7.02 9.64 -10.14
CA CYS A 339 8.41 10.13 -10.10
C CYS A 339 9.41 9.11 -10.65
N TYR A 340 9.21 7.82 -10.38
CA TYR A 340 10.13 6.71 -10.58
C TYR A 340 9.46 5.51 -11.28
N PRO A 341 8.97 5.68 -12.52
CA PRO A 341 8.14 4.67 -13.20
C PRO A 341 8.85 3.31 -13.39
N ALA A 342 10.18 3.30 -13.50
CA ALA A 342 10.96 2.08 -13.63
C ALA A 342 10.89 1.15 -12.39
N VAL A 343 10.58 1.69 -11.20
CA VAL A 343 10.52 0.91 -9.96
C VAL A 343 9.37 -0.09 -9.97
N GLN A 344 8.27 0.21 -10.65
CA GLN A 344 7.15 -0.73 -10.74
C GLN A 344 7.55 -2.05 -11.42
N ALA A 345 8.26 -1.97 -12.54
CA ALA A 345 8.77 -3.14 -13.25
C ALA A 345 9.80 -3.90 -12.40
N PHE A 346 10.72 -3.17 -11.74
CA PHE A 346 11.68 -3.77 -10.81
C PHE A 346 10.98 -4.56 -9.69
N VAL A 347 9.99 -3.97 -9.02
CA VAL A 347 9.26 -4.63 -7.93
C VAL A 347 8.56 -5.87 -8.44
N GLN A 348 7.87 -5.82 -9.59
CA GLN A 348 7.17 -6.97 -10.15
C GLN A 348 8.11 -8.16 -10.46
N VAL A 349 9.30 -7.90 -11.01
CA VAL A 349 10.27 -8.94 -11.34
C VAL A 349 10.84 -9.57 -10.07
N ASN A 350 11.29 -8.75 -9.13
CA ASN A 350 11.91 -9.25 -7.89
C ASN A 350 10.89 -9.87 -6.93
N GLU A 351 9.66 -9.34 -6.89
CA GLU A 351 8.57 -9.92 -6.13
C GLU A 351 8.31 -11.36 -6.59
N ARG A 352 8.25 -11.61 -7.90
CA ARG A 352 8.06 -12.95 -8.45
C ARG A 352 9.23 -13.89 -8.17
N ALA A 353 10.47 -13.40 -8.28
CA ALA A 353 11.65 -14.19 -7.97
C ALA A 353 11.66 -14.65 -6.50
N LEU A 354 11.30 -13.75 -5.59
CA LEU A 354 11.26 -14.02 -4.14
C LEU A 354 9.95 -14.66 -3.68
N ALA A 355 8.92 -14.68 -4.52
CA ALA A 355 7.66 -15.38 -4.24
C ALA A 355 7.85 -16.89 -4.11
N GLY A 356 9.02 -17.45 -4.47
CA GLY A 356 9.29 -18.88 -4.35
C GLY A 356 8.44 -19.71 -5.31
N HIS A 357 8.23 -19.20 -6.53
CA HIS A 357 7.61 -19.96 -7.60
C HIS A 357 8.54 -21.10 -8.05
N MET A 358 7.94 -22.16 -8.61
CA MET A 358 8.70 -23.31 -9.11
C MET A 358 9.63 -22.92 -10.26
N GLN A 359 10.76 -23.63 -10.38
CA GLN A 359 11.68 -23.44 -11.49
C GLN A 359 11.05 -23.95 -12.80
N GLN A 360 11.50 -23.39 -13.92
CA GLN A 360 10.98 -23.78 -15.24
C GLN A 360 11.27 -25.27 -15.55
N SER A 361 12.41 -25.81 -15.10
CA SER A 361 12.75 -27.24 -15.22
C SER A 361 11.76 -28.13 -14.46
N ASP A 362 11.44 -27.79 -13.21
CA ASP A 362 10.48 -28.55 -12.40
C ASP A 362 9.08 -28.53 -13.01
N LEU A 363 8.70 -27.39 -13.61
CA LEU A 363 7.44 -27.22 -14.31
C LEU A 363 7.41 -28.06 -15.59
N HIS A 364 8.52 -28.09 -16.33
CA HIS A 364 8.68 -28.93 -17.51
C HIS A 364 8.50 -30.40 -17.16
N ASP A 365 9.21 -30.90 -16.15
CA ASP A 365 9.14 -32.32 -15.74
C ASP A 365 7.73 -32.70 -15.27
N LEU A 366 7.09 -31.83 -14.49
CA LEU A 366 5.74 -32.06 -14.01
C LEU A 366 4.73 -32.13 -15.17
N LEU A 367 4.83 -31.22 -16.15
CA LEU A 367 3.97 -31.24 -17.33
C LEU A 367 4.26 -32.43 -18.25
N ALA A 368 5.52 -32.86 -18.38
CA ALA A 368 5.90 -34.03 -19.17
C ALA A 368 5.34 -35.34 -18.59
N GLN A 369 5.27 -35.44 -17.26
CA GLN A 369 4.73 -36.60 -16.55
C GLN A 369 3.19 -36.64 -16.51
N SER A 370 2.52 -35.54 -16.88
CA SER A 370 1.08 -35.40 -16.80
C SER A 370 0.38 -35.93 -18.06
N GLU A 371 -0.51 -36.90 -17.90
CA GLU A 371 -1.37 -37.43 -18.98
C GLU A 371 -2.74 -36.75 -19.04
N ALA A 372 -3.13 -36.07 -17.95
CA ALA A 372 -4.36 -35.30 -17.87
C ALA A 372 -4.14 -34.00 -17.09
N VAL A 373 -4.83 -32.94 -17.52
CA VAL A 373 -4.82 -31.63 -16.86
C VAL A 373 -6.25 -31.23 -16.52
N LEU A 374 -6.46 -30.96 -15.24
CA LEU A 374 -7.69 -30.44 -14.67
C LEU A 374 -7.54 -28.93 -14.43
N PHE A 375 -8.58 -28.16 -14.72
CA PHE A 375 -8.62 -26.73 -14.47
C PHE A 375 -9.74 -26.38 -13.48
N SER A 376 -9.45 -25.53 -12.50
CA SER A 376 -10.50 -24.75 -11.85
C SER A 376 -11.12 -23.76 -12.84
N PHE A 377 -12.39 -23.41 -12.68
CA PHE A 377 -13.10 -22.50 -13.58
C PHE A 377 -12.94 -21.04 -13.16
N ASP A 378 -13.75 -20.60 -12.19
CA ASP A 378 -13.62 -19.28 -11.60
C ASP A 378 -12.32 -19.23 -10.82
N GLY A 379 -11.57 -18.17 -11.02
CA GLY A 379 -10.24 -18.08 -10.45
C GLY A 379 -9.11 -18.29 -11.47
N LEU A 380 -9.31 -19.16 -12.44
CA LEU A 380 -8.24 -19.57 -13.36
C LEU A 380 -8.57 -19.25 -14.81
N LEU A 381 -9.74 -19.68 -15.27
CA LEU A 381 -10.17 -19.46 -16.66
C LEU A 381 -10.83 -18.10 -16.83
N CYS A 382 -11.62 -17.67 -15.84
CA CYS A 382 -12.29 -16.38 -15.81
C CYS A 382 -12.45 -15.85 -14.37
N ARG A 383 -13.02 -14.65 -14.25
CA ARG A 383 -13.56 -14.09 -13.00
C ARG A 383 -15.06 -13.93 -13.20
N LEU A 384 -15.83 -14.99 -12.95
CA LEU A 384 -17.22 -15.16 -13.39
C LEU A 384 -18.10 -13.98 -13.00
N PHE A 385 -18.14 -13.65 -11.70
CA PHE A 385 -18.95 -12.54 -11.21
C PHE A 385 -18.23 -11.19 -11.22
N GLY A 386 -16.90 -11.17 -11.24
CA GLY A 386 -16.10 -9.94 -11.24
C GLY A 386 -16.58 -8.92 -10.19
N ARG A 387 -17.12 -7.79 -10.63
CA ARG A 387 -17.63 -6.71 -9.75
C ARG A 387 -19.01 -6.99 -9.15
N ASN A 388 -19.75 -7.95 -9.68
CA ASN A 388 -21.12 -8.27 -9.26
C ASN A 388 -21.16 -9.29 -8.12
N LEU A 389 -20.01 -9.79 -7.65
CA LEU A 389 -19.91 -10.84 -6.64
C LEU A 389 -20.68 -10.51 -5.35
N GLN A 390 -20.56 -9.27 -4.86
CA GLN A 390 -21.28 -8.80 -3.68
C GLN A 390 -22.80 -8.83 -3.90
N THR A 391 -23.27 -8.27 -5.02
CA THR A 391 -24.70 -8.24 -5.37
C THR A 391 -25.30 -9.63 -5.50
N VAL A 392 -24.57 -10.58 -6.11
CA VAL A 392 -25.04 -11.97 -6.22
C VAL A 392 -25.12 -12.63 -4.83
N SER A 393 -24.14 -12.37 -3.98
CA SER A 393 -24.12 -12.88 -2.60
C SER A 393 -25.30 -12.33 -1.78
N GLU A 394 -25.58 -11.04 -1.87
CA GLU A 394 -26.74 -10.41 -1.22
C GLU A 394 -28.06 -11.02 -1.70
N ARG A 395 -28.20 -11.27 -3.01
CA ARG A 395 -29.40 -11.90 -3.57
C ARG A 395 -29.57 -13.34 -3.09
N LEU A 396 -28.48 -14.11 -3.02
CA LEU A 396 -28.51 -15.47 -2.50
C LEU A 396 -28.90 -15.48 -1.01
N LEU A 397 -28.40 -14.52 -0.23
CA LEU A 397 -28.75 -14.32 1.17
C LEU A 397 -30.24 -13.96 1.33
N SER A 398 -30.76 -13.02 0.54
CA SER A 398 -32.20 -12.69 0.53
C SER A 398 -33.05 -13.90 0.12
N GLY A 399 -32.57 -14.72 -0.81
CA GLY A 399 -33.22 -16.00 -1.15
C GLY A 399 -33.30 -16.93 0.06
N ALA A 400 -32.19 -17.12 0.76
CA ALA A 400 -32.12 -17.97 1.95
C ALA A 400 -33.06 -17.48 3.08
N GLN A 401 -33.13 -16.17 3.29
CA GLN A 401 -34.06 -15.56 4.25
C GLN A 401 -35.52 -15.78 3.84
N SER A 402 -35.84 -15.62 2.56
CA SER A 402 -37.19 -15.82 2.03
C SER A 402 -37.65 -17.27 2.20
N LEU A 403 -36.69 -18.21 2.12
CA LEU A 403 -36.90 -19.64 2.37
C LEU A 403 -36.84 -20.01 3.87
N GLN A 404 -36.68 -19.03 4.76
CA GLN A 404 -36.63 -19.20 6.21
C GLN A 404 -35.49 -20.11 6.70
N LEU A 405 -34.33 -20.12 6.02
CA LEU A 405 -33.16 -20.85 6.50
C LEU A 405 -32.56 -20.16 7.72
N VAL A 406 -32.04 -20.96 8.64
CA VAL A 406 -31.17 -20.48 9.71
C VAL A 406 -29.84 -20.06 9.11
N LEU A 407 -29.49 -18.78 9.23
CA LEU A 407 -28.23 -18.26 8.74
C LEU A 407 -27.09 -18.53 9.73
N PRO A 408 -25.90 -18.95 9.28
CA PRO A 408 -24.75 -19.12 10.15
C PRO A 408 -24.28 -17.77 10.71
N LEU A 409 -23.63 -17.81 11.88
CA LEU A 409 -23.07 -16.61 12.55
C LEU A 409 -22.09 -15.83 11.67
N GLN A 410 -21.41 -16.52 10.76
CA GLN A 410 -20.54 -15.93 9.75
C GLN A 410 -20.93 -16.51 8.39
N THR A 411 -21.54 -15.68 7.54
CA THR A 411 -21.82 -16.03 6.15
C THR A 411 -20.60 -15.69 5.28
N PRO A 412 -20.10 -16.65 4.48
CA PRO A 412 -19.09 -16.35 3.47
C PRO A 412 -19.57 -15.26 2.51
N THR A 413 -18.63 -14.46 2.02
CA THR A 413 -18.93 -13.36 1.09
C THR A 413 -18.88 -13.80 -0.38
N ASP A 414 -18.51 -15.05 -0.67
CA ASP A 414 -18.55 -15.64 -1.99
C ASP A 414 -19.82 -16.53 -2.16
N PRO A 415 -20.53 -16.47 -3.30
CA PRO A 415 -21.81 -17.18 -3.47
C PRO A 415 -21.72 -18.71 -3.34
N VAL A 416 -20.66 -19.32 -3.87
CA VAL A 416 -20.45 -20.78 -3.81
C VAL A 416 -20.18 -21.22 -2.36
N GLY A 417 -19.28 -20.52 -1.67
CA GLY A 417 -19.01 -20.73 -0.26
C GLY A 417 -20.22 -20.52 0.62
N MET A 418 -21.10 -19.57 0.26
CA MET A 418 -22.37 -19.35 0.95
C MET A 418 -23.33 -20.53 0.75
N LEU A 419 -23.52 -21.03 -0.48
CA LEU A 419 -24.34 -22.21 -0.72
C LEU A 419 -23.81 -23.43 0.06
N ARG A 420 -22.49 -23.65 0.03
CA ARG A 420 -21.81 -24.69 0.81
C ARG A 420 -21.97 -24.53 2.32
N ALA A 421 -22.06 -23.30 2.84
CA ALA A 421 -22.32 -23.07 4.26
C ALA A 421 -23.79 -23.32 4.63
N LEU A 422 -24.71 -22.95 3.74
CA LEU A 422 -26.16 -23.07 3.96
C LEU A 422 -26.67 -24.51 3.87
N VAL A 423 -25.99 -25.40 3.15
CA VAL A 423 -26.40 -26.82 2.98
C VAL A 423 -26.70 -27.51 4.31
N ARG A 424 -25.97 -27.18 5.38
CA ARG A 424 -26.12 -27.76 6.73
C ARG A 424 -27.31 -27.22 7.52
N HIS A 425 -27.97 -26.18 7.00
CA HIS A 425 -29.02 -25.44 7.70
C HIS A 425 -30.35 -25.44 6.94
N GLY A 426 -30.40 -26.04 5.75
CA GLY A 426 -31.60 -26.13 4.92
C GLY A 426 -32.00 -27.58 4.65
N THR A 427 -33.28 -27.78 4.32
CA THR A 427 -33.77 -29.03 3.74
C THR A 427 -33.28 -29.18 2.29
N PRO A 428 -33.22 -30.41 1.75
CA PRO A 428 -32.80 -30.62 0.35
C PRO A 428 -33.57 -29.78 -0.67
N GLY A 429 -34.88 -29.58 -0.46
CA GLY A 429 -35.71 -28.73 -1.34
C GLY A 429 -35.31 -27.25 -1.30
N GLN A 430 -35.02 -26.72 -0.13
CA GLN A 430 -34.56 -25.34 0.04
C GLN A 430 -33.18 -25.12 -0.58
N ILE A 431 -32.26 -26.07 -0.38
CA ILE A 431 -30.91 -25.99 -0.96
C ILE A 431 -30.95 -26.07 -2.48
N ASN A 432 -31.78 -26.97 -3.04
CA ASN A 432 -31.97 -27.05 -4.48
C ASN A 432 -32.52 -25.74 -5.08
N GLN A 433 -33.42 -25.04 -4.38
CA GLN A 433 -33.90 -23.72 -4.83
C GLN A 433 -32.80 -22.65 -4.82
N LEU A 434 -31.94 -22.64 -3.80
CA LEU A 434 -30.78 -21.74 -3.77
C LEU A 434 -29.73 -22.09 -4.82
N ASP A 435 -29.51 -23.38 -5.06
CA ASP A 435 -28.62 -23.90 -6.09
C ASP A 435 -29.06 -23.43 -7.48
N GLN A 436 -30.35 -23.59 -7.80
CA GLN A 436 -30.98 -23.10 -9.04
C GLN A 436 -30.88 -21.58 -9.19
N LEU A 437 -31.12 -20.83 -8.12
CA LEU A 437 -30.96 -19.37 -8.13
C LEU A 437 -29.51 -18.98 -8.44
N LEU A 438 -28.53 -19.64 -7.82
CA LEU A 438 -27.12 -19.40 -8.10
C LEU A 438 -26.78 -19.78 -9.57
N THR A 439 -27.27 -20.91 -10.06
CA THR A 439 -27.09 -21.36 -11.45
C THR A 439 -27.59 -20.34 -12.46
N GLN A 440 -28.72 -19.67 -12.20
CA GLN A 440 -29.22 -18.59 -13.07
C GLN A 440 -28.24 -17.40 -13.13
N PHE A 441 -27.67 -17.01 -12.00
CA PHE A 441 -26.66 -15.93 -11.99
C PHE A 441 -25.37 -16.34 -12.69
N GLU A 442 -24.91 -17.58 -12.50
CA GLU A 442 -23.70 -18.10 -13.11
C GLU A 442 -23.81 -18.19 -14.63
N THR A 443 -24.92 -18.76 -15.13
CA THR A 443 -25.16 -18.90 -16.57
C THR A 443 -25.29 -17.54 -17.25
N GLU A 444 -25.96 -16.56 -16.63
CA GLU A 444 -26.03 -15.21 -17.17
C GLU A 444 -24.65 -14.53 -17.16
N ALA A 445 -23.87 -14.67 -16.09
CA ALA A 445 -22.53 -14.12 -16.03
C ALA A 445 -21.59 -14.73 -17.09
N ALA A 446 -21.69 -16.05 -17.33
CA ALA A 446 -20.89 -16.78 -18.32
C ALA A 446 -21.11 -16.28 -19.76
N ARG A 447 -22.30 -15.75 -20.07
CA ARG A 447 -22.62 -15.18 -21.39
C ARG A 447 -21.85 -13.90 -21.72
N HIS A 448 -21.30 -13.22 -20.71
CA HIS A 448 -20.64 -11.93 -20.89
C HIS A 448 -19.18 -11.93 -20.45
N VAL A 449 -18.79 -12.83 -19.53
CA VAL A 449 -17.43 -12.87 -19.00
C VAL A 449 -16.39 -13.14 -20.10
N ALA A 450 -15.23 -12.49 -19.98
CA ALA A 450 -14.08 -12.72 -20.85
C ALA A 450 -13.06 -13.66 -20.17
N PRO A 451 -12.31 -14.48 -20.93
CA PRO A 451 -11.21 -15.27 -20.39
C PRO A 451 -10.13 -14.39 -19.76
N LEU A 452 -9.45 -14.91 -18.72
CA LEU A 452 -8.28 -14.22 -18.16
C LEU A 452 -7.13 -14.14 -19.19
N PRO A 453 -6.25 -13.12 -19.11
CA PRO A 453 -5.17 -12.93 -20.07
C PRO A 453 -4.26 -14.17 -20.20
N GLY A 454 -4.19 -14.73 -21.41
CA GLY A 454 -3.37 -15.91 -21.73
C GLY A 454 -4.10 -17.25 -21.62
N VAL A 455 -5.32 -17.31 -21.08
CA VAL A 455 -6.08 -18.57 -20.93
C VAL A 455 -6.37 -19.22 -22.27
N SER A 456 -6.85 -18.47 -23.27
CA SER A 456 -7.13 -19.04 -24.60
C SER A 456 -5.88 -19.65 -25.24
N GLN A 457 -4.71 -19.05 -25.02
CA GLN A 457 -3.43 -19.55 -25.54
C GLN A 457 -2.99 -20.83 -24.82
N LEU A 458 -3.19 -20.90 -23.50
CA LEU A 458 -2.92 -22.10 -22.71
C LEU A 458 -3.83 -23.26 -23.13
N LEU A 459 -5.14 -23.04 -23.19
CA LEU A 459 -6.11 -24.07 -23.53
C LEU A 459 -5.85 -24.63 -24.93
N ARG A 460 -5.53 -23.77 -25.91
CA ARG A 460 -5.13 -24.20 -27.26
C ARG A 460 -3.86 -25.05 -27.23
N ALA A 461 -2.78 -24.55 -26.61
CA ALA A 461 -1.52 -25.29 -26.55
C ALA A 461 -1.69 -26.68 -25.89
N LEU A 462 -2.54 -26.78 -24.87
CA LEU A 462 -2.86 -28.05 -24.22
C LEU A 462 -3.81 -28.92 -25.06
N ALA A 463 -4.77 -28.34 -25.78
CA ALA A 463 -5.68 -29.06 -26.68
C ALA A 463 -4.91 -29.73 -27.84
N ASP A 464 -3.86 -29.06 -28.33
CA ASP A 464 -2.93 -29.55 -29.36
C ASP A 464 -1.93 -30.60 -28.82
N SER A 465 -1.96 -30.89 -27.51
CA SER A 465 -1.14 -31.93 -26.88
C SER A 465 -1.95 -33.22 -26.68
N PRO A 466 -1.30 -34.40 -26.50
CA PRO A 466 -2.01 -35.67 -26.26
C PRO A 466 -2.70 -35.74 -24.89
N ARG A 467 -2.62 -34.68 -24.06
CA ARG A 467 -3.16 -34.66 -22.70
C ARG A 467 -4.69 -34.59 -22.72
N ARG A 468 -5.32 -35.34 -21.82
CA ARG A 468 -6.77 -35.28 -21.58
C ARG A 468 -7.08 -34.05 -20.73
N LEU A 469 -8.13 -33.31 -21.06
CA LEU A 469 -8.42 -32.02 -20.44
C LEU A 469 -9.80 -32.03 -19.80
N ALA A 470 -9.92 -31.48 -18.60
CA ALA A 470 -11.21 -31.24 -17.98
C ALA A 470 -11.25 -29.98 -17.12
N VAL A 471 -12.41 -29.35 -17.02
CA VAL A 471 -12.71 -28.33 -16.02
C VAL A 471 -13.40 -29.01 -14.83
N VAL A 472 -12.90 -28.78 -13.62
CA VAL A 472 -13.51 -29.26 -12.37
C VAL A 472 -13.81 -28.06 -11.48
N THR A 473 -15.08 -27.82 -11.19
CA THR A 473 -15.51 -26.59 -10.50
C THR A 473 -16.75 -26.79 -9.65
N ASP A 474 -16.91 -25.94 -8.64
CA ASP A 474 -18.12 -25.85 -7.81
C ASP A 474 -19.17 -24.89 -8.41
N HIS A 475 -19.04 -24.56 -9.70
CA HIS A 475 -20.00 -23.76 -10.46
C HIS A 475 -20.84 -24.68 -11.35
N ALA A 476 -22.01 -24.24 -11.78
CA ALA A 476 -22.91 -25.01 -12.62
C ALA A 476 -22.23 -25.42 -13.93
N THR A 477 -22.42 -26.69 -14.31
CA THR A 477 -21.94 -27.26 -15.57
C THR A 477 -22.37 -26.41 -16.77
N ASP A 478 -23.61 -25.94 -16.79
CA ASP A 478 -24.15 -25.09 -17.87
C ASP A 478 -23.39 -23.77 -18.02
N ALA A 479 -23.00 -23.14 -16.91
CA ALA A 479 -22.23 -21.90 -16.97
C ALA A 479 -20.84 -22.10 -17.57
N VAL A 480 -20.19 -23.23 -17.26
CA VAL A 480 -18.88 -23.58 -17.84
C VAL A 480 -19.03 -23.88 -19.34
N ASN A 481 -20.05 -24.63 -19.75
CA ASN A 481 -20.29 -24.94 -21.16
C ASN A 481 -20.53 -23.66 -21.97
N ILE A 482 -21.39 -22.75 -21.49
CA ILE A 482 -21.62 -21.44 -22.10
C ILE A 482 -20.31 -20.66 -22.25
N PHE A 483 -19.43 -20.69 -21.25
CA PHE A 483 -18.13 -20.02 -21.34
C PHE A 483 -17.21 -20.66 -22.38
N LEU A 484 -17.11 -21.99 -22.41
CA LEU A 484 -16.23 -22.73 -23.32
C LEU A 484 -16.68 -22.58 -24.78
N GLU A 485 -17.99 -22.59 -25.05
CA GLU A 485 -18.56 -22.38 -26.40
C GLU A 485 -18.25 -21.00 -26.98
N ARG A 486 -17.97 -20.02 -26.12
CA ARG A 486 -17.60 -18.65 -26.52
C ARG A 486 -16.10 -18.46 -26.74
N LEU A 487 -15.27 -19.45 -26.43
CA LEU A 487 -13.84 -19.37 -26.72
C LEU A 487 -13.60 -19.39 -28.25
N PRO A 488 -12.44 -18.88 -28.72
CA PRO A 488 -12.10 -18.94 -30.14
C PRO A 488 -12.24 -20.36 -30.72
N THR A 489 -12.67 -20.45 -31.98
CA THR A 489 -13.14 -21.68 -32.66
C THR A 489 -12.08 -22.75 -32.92
N ASP A 490 -10.86 -22.59 -32.43
CA ASP A 490 -9.75 -23.52 -32.67
C ASP A 490 -9.64 -24.66 -31.64
N ILE A 491 -10.47 -24.66 -30.59
CA ILE A 491 -10.59 -25.79 -29.67
C ILE A 491 -11.81 -26.63 -30.10
N PRO A 492 -11.64 -27.91 -30.49
CA PRO A 492 -12.77 -28.74 -30.91
C PRO A 492 -13.83 -28.87 -29.80
N PRO A 493 -15.14 -28.82 -30.12
CA PRO A 493 -16.20 -29.11 -29.16
C PRO A 493 -15.97 -30.47 -28.48
N GLY A 494 -16.16 -30.53 -27.17
CA GLY A 494 -15.95 -31.75 -26.38
C GLY A 494 -14.49 -32.12 -26.11
N ARG A 495 -13.50 -31.32 -26.58
CA ARG A 495 -12.08 -31.55 -26.29
C ARG A 495 -11.73 -31.41 -24.80
N ILE A 496 -12.52 -30.62 -24.07
CA ILE A 496 -12.41 -30.36 -22.64
C ILE A 496 -13.68 -30.89 -21.97
N ALA A 497 -13.55 -31.90 -21.12
CA ALA A 497 -14.68 -32.41 -20.34
C ALA A 497 -15.04 -31.42 -19.22
N VAL A 498 -16.28 -31.43 -18.75
CA VAL A 498 -16.75 -30.52 -17.68
C VAL A 498 -17.35 -31.33 -16.54
N PHE A 499 -16.82 -31.09 -15.34
CA PHE A 499 -17.32 -31.60 -14.07
C PHE A 499 -17.68 -30.39 -13.20
N GLY A 500 -18.93 -29.96 -13.30
CA GLY A 500 -19.45 -28.85 -12.51
C GLY A 500 -19.84 -29.26 -11.10
N ARG A 501 -20.57 -28.33 -10.47
CA ARG A 501 -21.15 -28.44 -9.13
C ARG A 501 -21.91 -29.76 -8.95
N PRO A 502 -21.60 -30.55 -7.89
CA PRO A 502 -22.34 -31.78 -7.58
C PRO A 502 -23.74 -31.46 -7.04
N ASP A 503 -24.66 -32.42 -7.18
CA ASP A 503 -26.04 -32.31 -6.68
C ASP A 503 -26.11 -32.10 -5.15
N ASP A 504 -25.12 -32.65 -4.42
CA ASP A 504 -24.93 -32.40 -2.99
C ASP A 504 -23.80 -31.36 -2.78
N PRO A 505 -24.13 -30.12 -2.36
CA PRO A 505 -23.13 -29.09 -2.10
C PRO A 505 -22.09 -29.43 -1.03
N GLU A 506 -22.32 -30.43 -0.17
CA GLU A 506 -21.28 -30.90 0.78
C GLU A 506 -20.10 -31.58 0.08
N LEU A 507 -20.29 -32.01 -1.18
CA LEU A 507 -19.27 -32.62 -2.03
C LEU A 507 -18.46 -31.60 -2.85
N MET A 508 -18.74 -30.30 -2.69
CA MET A 508 -17.92 -29.21 -3.27
C MET A 508 -16.52 -29.18 -2.66
N LYS A 509 -15.57 -28.55 -3.36
CA LYS A 509 -14.22 -28.33 -2.83
C LYS A 509 -14.33 -27.60 -1.48
N PRO A 510 -13.54 -27.98 -0.45
CA PRO A 510 -12.32 -28.79 -0.49
C PRO A 510 -12.53 -30.32 -0.51
N ASN A 511 -13.76 -30.82 -0.61
CA ASN A 511 -14.01 -32.26 -0.81
C ASN A 511 -13.40 -32.72 -2.16
N PRO A 512 -12.71 -33.89 -2.21
CA PRO A 512 -12.08 -34.38 -3.44
C PRO A 512 -13.06 -34.98 -4.47
N HIS A 513 -14.37 -35.04 -4.19
CA HIS A 513 -15.37 -35.76 -5.00
C HIS A 513 -15.31 -35.44 -6.49
N GLY A 514 -15.39 -34.15 -6.87
CA GLY A 514 -15.36 -33.75 -8.28
C GLY A 514 -14.03 -34.10 -8.98
N LEU A 515 -12.90 -34.04 -8.25
CA LEU A 515 -11.59 -34.44 -8.79
C LEU A 515 -11.50 -35.96 -8.98
N ALA A 516 -12.09 -36.74 -8.08
CA ALA A 516 -12.16 -38.20 -8.20
C ALA A 516 -13.02 -38.61 -9.39
N GLN A 517 -14.18 -37.98 -9.59
CA GLN A 517 -15.04 -38.21 -10.76
C GLN A 517 -14.32 -37.89 -12.07
N ALA A 518 -13.66 -36.72 -12.14
CA ALA A 518 -12.89 -36.33 -13.31
C ALA A 518 -11.73 -37.29 -13.60
N THR A 519 -10.97 -37.68 -12.58
CA THR A 519 -9.83 -38.61 -12.71
C THR A 519 -10.28 -39.98 -13.23
N ALA A 520 -11.38 -40.51 -12.69
CA ALA A 520 -11.96 -41.78 -13.13
C ALA A 520 -12.44 -41.71 -14.59
N ALA A 521 -13.16 -40.65 -14.96
CA ALA A 521 -13.67 -40.46 -16.32
C ALA A 521 -12.55 -40.29 -17.35
N LEU A 522 -11.46 -39.60 -16.99
CA LEU A 522 -10.31 -39.42 -17.87
C LEU A 522 -9.43 -40.67 -17.96
N LYS A 523 -9.62 -41.69 -17.10
CA LYS A 523 -8.84 -42.94 -17.08
C LYS A 523 -7.32 -42.70 -16.97
N ALA A 524 -6.94 -41.74 -16.13
CA ALA A 524 -5.53 -41.40 -15.87
C ALA A 524 -5.15 -41.81 -14.44
N PRO A 525 -3.94 -42.34 -14.20
CA PRO A 525 -3.46 -42.56 -12.83
C PRO A 525 -3.39 -41.26 -12.05
N HIS A 526 -3.82 -41.25 -10.78
CA HIS A 526 -3.83 -40.04 -9.93
C HIS A 526 -2.50 -39.26 -9.96
N ALA A 527 -1.36 -39.96 -9.92
CA ALA A 527 -0.03 -39.36 -9.97
C ALA A 527 0.30 -38.63 -11.31
N ARG A 528 -0.47 -38.88 -12.37
CA ARG A 528 -0.33 -38.27 -13.71
C ARG A 528 -1.50 -37.33 -14.07
N VAL A 529 -2.36 -37.02 -13.09
CA VAL A 529 -3.41 -36.01 -13.22
C VAL A 529 -2.95 -34.73 -12.53
N LEU A 530 -2.88 -33.64 -13.26
CA LEU A 530 -2.44 -32.36 -12.73
C LEU A 530 -3.63 -31.41 -12.56
N LEU A 531 -3.89 -30.94 -11.34
CA LEU A 531 -4.83 -29.84 -11.11
C LEU A 531 -4.12 -28.48 -11.17
N MET A 532 -4.67 -27.55 -11.95
CA MET A 532 -4.33 -26.15 -11.92
C MET A 532 -5.45 -25.35 -11.26
N GLY A 533 -5.13 -24.52 -10.29
CA GLY A 533 -6.11 -23.69 -9.57
C GLY A 533 -5.47 -22.50 -8.85
N GLU A 534 -6.28 -21.64 -8.24
CA GLU A 534 -5.79 -20.48 -7.47
C GLU A 534 -6.30 -20.41 -6.02
N SER A 535 -7.19 -21.33 -5.62
CA SER A 535 -7.84 -21.29 -4.31
C SER A 535 -7.24 -22.30 -3.32
N ILE A 536 -7.40 -22.03 -2.03
CA ILE A 536 -7.10 -22.98 -0.95
C ILE A 536 -7.96 -24.24 -1.10
N ALA A 537 -9.23 -24.09 -1.50
CA ALA A 537 -10.14 -25.22 -1.67
C ALA A 537 -9.63 -26.19 -2.75
N ASP A 538 -9.06 -25.68 -3.85
CA ASP A 538 -8.41 -26.50 -4.89
C ASP A 538 -7.21 -27.27 -4.35
N ALA A 539 -6.34 -26.59 -3.61
CA ALA A 539 -5.13 -27.18 -3.03
C ALA A 539 -5.49 -28.34 -2.08
N LEU A 540 -6.44 -28.12 -1.17
CA LEU A 540 -6.89 -29.13 -0.20
C LEU A 540 -7.60 -30.30 -0.90
N ALA A 541 -8.42 -30.03 -1.90
CA ALA A 541 -9.09 -31.08 -2.67
C ALA A 541 -8.07 -31.94 -3.43
N ALA A 542 -7.08 -31.32 -4.10
CA ALA A 542 -6.03 -32.05 -4.80
C ALA A 542 -5.16 -32.90 -3.87
N GLN A 543 -4.79 -32.33 -2.71
CA GLN A 543 -4.05 -33.05 -1.68
C GLN A 543 -4.81 -34.28 -1.19
N THR A 544 -6.11 -34.13 -0.89
CA THR A 544 -6.96 -35.22 -0.43
C THR A 544 -7.19 -36.26 -1.54
N ALA A 545 -7.27 -35.84 -2.79
CA ALA A 545 -7.39 -36.72 -3.97
C ALA A 545 -6.06 -37.39 -4.37
N GLY A 546 -4.94 -37.04 -3.75
CA GLY A 546 -3.62 -37.58 -4.08
C GLY A 546 -3.12 -37.22 -5.48
N ILE A 547 -3.57 -36.08 -6.04
CA ILE A 547 -3.17 -35.62 -7.37
C ILE A 547 -2.19 -34.44 -7.27
N PRO A 548 -1.18 -34.34 -8.16
CA PRO A 548 -0.35 -33.16 -8.27
C PRO A 548 -1.15 -31.86 -8.47
N PHE A 549 -0.74 -30.79 -7.78
CA PHE A 549 -1.34 -29.46 -7.86
C PHE A 549 -0.32 -28.40 -8.26
N ILE A 550 -0.70 -27.48 -9.16
CA ILE A 550 -0.01 -26.22 -9.42
C ILE A 550 -0.94 -25.06 -9.07
N GLY A 551 -0.47 -24.24 -8.15
CA GLY A 551 -1.11 -22.99 -7.79
C GLY A 551 -0.75 -21.85 -8.74
N ILE A 552 -1.74 -21.20 -9.36
CA ILE A 552 -1.52 -19.93 -10.07
C ILE A 552 -1.59 -18.78 -9.07
N ALA A 553 -0.46 -18.13 -8.83
CA ALA A 553 -0.32 -17.07 -7.85
C ALA A 553 0.34 -15.85 -8.47
N ALA A 554 -0.46 -14.87 -8.89
CA ALA A 554 0.04 -13.64 -9.50
C ALA A 554 0.73 -12.69 -8.50
N THR A 555 0.47 -12.89 -7.21
CA THR A 555 1.01 -12.08 -6.11
C THR A 555 1.67 -12.95 -5.06
N THR A 556 2.63 -12.39 -4.33
CA THR A 556 3.25 -13.07 -3.18
C THR A 556 2.26 -13.46 -2.09
N ARG A 557 1.23 -12.65 -1.89
CA ARG A 557 0.13 -12.98 -0.96
C ARG A 557 -0.57 -14.27 -1.36
N GLN A 558 -0.94 -14.42 -2.63
CA GLN A 558 -1.57 -15.66 -3.13
C GLN A 558 -0.60 -16.84 -3.02
N ALA A 559 0.67 -16.63 -3.36
CA ALA A 559 1.69 -17.68 -3.29
C ALA A 559 1.87 -18.19 -1.85
N ARG A 560 1.93 -17.28 -0.86
CA ARG A 560 1.95 -17.65 0.56
C ARG A 560 0.67 -18.36 0.98
N MET A 561 -0.49 -17.80 0.63
CA MET A 561 -1.78 -18.40 0.99
C MET A 561 -1.88 -19.87 0.55
N LEU A 562 -1.41 -20.18 -0.65
CA LEU A 562 -1.37 -21.55 -1.17
C LEU A 562 -0.32 -22.40 -0.45
N ARG A 563 0.88 -21.87 -0.19
CA ARG A 563 1.92 -22.56 0.58
C ARG A 563 1.50 -22.92 1.99
N ASP A 564 0.87 -21.98 2.69
CA ASP A 564 0.37 -22.18 4.05
C ASP A 564 -0.71 -23.28 4.09
N ALA A 565 -1.39 -23.53 2.95
CA ALA A 565 -2.32 -24.65 2.74
C ALA A 565 -1.63 -25.94 2.23
N GLY A 566 -0.30 -26.00 2.19
CA GLY A 566 0.47 -27.16 1.74
C GLY A 566 0.80 -27.20 0.23
N ALA A 567 0.25 -26.27 -0.57
CA ALA A 567 0.53 -26.18 -2.01
C ALA A 567 1.82 -25.41 -2.29
N SER A 568 2.94 -26.12 -2.26
CA SER A 568 4.28 -25.52 -2.45
C SER A 568 4.63 -25.20 -3.90
N ARG A 569 4.00 -25.88 -4.87
CA ARG A 569 4.25 -25.68 -6.31
C ARG A 569 3.37 -24.56 -6.84
N THR A 570 3.95 -23.40 -7.12
CA THR A 570 3.21 -22.25 -7.67
C THR A 570 3.91 -21.65 -8.87
N VAL A 571 3.13 -21.03 -9.77
CA VAL A 571 3.63 -20.24 -10.90
C VAL A 571 2.97 -18.87 -10.91
N ALA A 572 3.66 -17.87 -11.44
CA ALA A 572 3.18 -16.49 -11.47
C ALA A 572 1.99 -16.27 -12.43
N SER A 573 1.89 -17.07 -13.50
CA SER A 573 0.84 -16.92 -14.51
C SER A 573 0.68 -18.16 -15.36
N VAL A 574 -0.50 -18.31 -15.98
CA VAL A 574 -0.77 -19.33 -17.00
C VAL A 574 0.14 -19.22 -18.22
N ARG A 575 0.67 -18.04 -18.54
CA ARG A 575 1.59 -17.83 -19.67
C ARG A 575 2.91 -18.58 -19.50
N THR A 576 3.39 -18.71 -18.26
CA THR A 576 4.59 -19.50 -17.94
C THR A 576 4.36 -20.97 -18.29
N ILE A 577 3.18 -21.49 -17.97
CA ILE A 577 2.79 -22.87 -18.32
C ILE A 577 2.69 -23.00 -19.85
N THR A 578 2.04 -22.04 -20.53
CA THR A 578 1.92 -22.06 -22.00
C THR A 578 3.28 -22.11 -22.70
N ALA A 579 4.26 -21.34 -22.23
CA ALA A 579 5.61 -21.34 -22.79
C ALA A 579 6.24 -22.73 -22.72
N VAL A 580 6.21 -23.37 -21.54
CA VAL A 580 6.76 -24.72 -21.33
C VAL A 580 6.04 -25.78 -22.16
N VAL A 581 4.71 -25.70 -22.27
CA VAL A 581 3.94 -26.64 -23.12
C VAL A 581 4.36 -26.53 -24.58
N ARG A 582 4.59 -25.30 -25.08
CA ARG A 582 5.03 -25.08 -26.46
C ARG A 582 6.47 -25.52 -26.71
N GLU A 583 7.36 -25.32 -25.75
CA GLU A 583 8.74 -25.82 -25.80
C GLU A 583 8.75 -27.35 -25.93
N GLN A 584 7.92 -28.06 -25.15
CA GLN A 584 7.76 -29.52 -25.25
C GLN A 584 7.25 -29.98 -26.62
N GLN A 585 6.38 -29.20 -27.26
CA GLN A 585 5.86 -29.50 -28.58
C GLN A 585 6.87 -29.20 -29.71
N ALA A 586 7.76 -28.24 -29.51
CA ALA A 586 8.79 -27.90 -30.49
C ALA A 586 10.01 -28.82 -30.44
N GLY A 587 10.24 -29.47 -29.29
CA GLY A 587 11.32 -30.45 -29.09
C GLY A 587 10.93 -31.92 -29.27
N ALA A 588 9.64 -32.20 -29.51
CA ALA A 588 9.09 -33.51 -29.87
C ALA A 588 8.87 -33.59 -31.38
#